data_AF-A0A7C3SBY0-F1
#
_entry.id   AF-A0A7C3SBY0-F1
#
_cell.length_a   1.000
_cell.length_b   1.000
_cell.length_c   1.000
_cell.angle_alpha   90.00
_cell.angle_beta   90.00
_cell.angle_gamma   90.00
#
_symmetry.space_group_name_H-M   'P 1'
#
loop_
_entity.id
_entity.type
_entity.pdbx_description
1 polymer ?
#
loop_
_entity_poly.entity_id
_entity_poly.type
_entity_poly.pdbx_seq_one_letter_code
_entity_poly.pdbx_strand_id
1 'polypeptide(L)'
;MSERRNFHDALEPIVYWNTSFVIACWDMNDPFHHECVAFSERLRAEGIICVVSDFTYNEFAFHIIHRELLRESRRTGQWWRNVLRNQPHIFQTAMNEVEIVPAELERRTILLPVTETAHNLAFTLMRQYNLLPTDAYHVAVALDAGVSALVSLDEDLLAVDGIVVYMPT
;
A
#
# COMPACT_ATOMS: atom_id res chain seq x y z
N MET A 1 8.56 -10.15 18.09
CA MET A 1 8.28 -10.53 16.69
C MET A 1 6.89 -10.07 16.35
N SER A 2 6.64 -9.72 15.09
CA SER A 2 5.29 -9.50 14.59
C SER A 2 4.42 -10.76 14.75
N GLU A 3 3.10 -10.57 14.76
CA GLU A 3 2.14 -11.67 14.63
C GLU A 3 1.64 -11.72 13.18
N ARG A 4 1.95 -12.81 12.45
CA ARG A 4 1.31 -13.08 11.15
C ARG A 4 -0.10 -13.59 11.38
N ARG A 5 -1.09 -12.94 10.77
CA ARG A 5 -2.48 -13.41 10.70
C ARG A 5 -2.91 -13.60 9.25
N ASN A 6 -3.72 -14.61 9.02
CA ASN A 6 -4.36 -14.86 7.75
C ASN A 6 -5.59 -13.95 7.57
N PHE A 7 -5.98 -13.70 6.33
CA PHE A 7 -7.22 -12.98 5.99
C PHE A 7 -8.51 -13.62 6.56
N HIS A 8 -8.45 -14.86 7.04
CA HIS A 8 -9.58 -15.54 7.70
C HIS A 8 -9.56 -15.45 9.23
N ASP A 9 -8.49 -14.92 9.84
CA ASP A 9 -8.37 -14.83 11.28
C ASP A 9 -9.25 -13.72 11.88
N ALA A 10 -9.32 -13.67 13.22
CA ALA A 10 -10.01 -12.61 13.94
C ALA A 10 -9.44 -11.22 13.58
N LEU A 11 -10.33 -10.25 13.38
CA LEU A 11 -9.98 -8.90 12.96
C LEU A 11 -9.76 -7.98 14.17
N GLU A 12 -8.72 -7.16 14.10
CA GLU A 12 -8.59 -5.99 14.96
C GLU A 12 -9.59 -4.90 14.54
N PRO A 13 -10.08 -4.07 15.48
CA PRO A 13 -11.13 -3.08 15.20
C PRO A 13 -10.69 -1.95 14.25
N ILE A 14 -9.37 -1.73 14.13
CA ILE A 14 -8.78 -0.74 13.24
C ILE A 14 -7.62 -1.41 12.51
N VAL A 15 -7.56 -1.29 11.18
CA VAL A 15 -6.48 -1.85 10.36
C VAL A 15 -5.92 -0.82 9.39
N TYR A 16 -4.60 -0.79 9.24
CA TYR A 16 -3.91 0.03 8.26
C TYR A 16 -3.71 -0.72 6.95
N TRP A 17 -4.03 -0.13 5.81
CA TRP A 17 -3.80 -0.72 4.49
C TRP A 17 -2.48 -0.25 3.91
N ASN A 18 -1.51 -1.17 3.78
CA ASN A 18 -0.28 -0.96 3.03
C ASN A 18 -0.60 -0.91 1.52
N THR A 19 0.20 -0.16 0.75
CA THR A 19 0.05 -0.03 -0.71
C THR A 19 0.01 -1.37 -1.44
N SER A 20 0.79 -2.36 -1.02
CA SER A 20 0.78 -3.70 -1.64
C SER A 20 -0.62 -4.33 -1.66
N PHE A 21 -1.37 -4.20 -0.56
CA PHE A 21 -2.75 -4.68 -0.46
C PHE A 21 -3.71 -3.89 -1.36
N VAL A 22 -3.54 -2.57 -1.43
CA VAL A 22 -4.35 -1.70 -2.31
C VAL A 22 -4.12 -2.05 -3.78
N ILE A 23 -2.86 -2.27 -4.17
CA ILE A 23 -2.49 -2.70 -5.53
C ILE A 23 -3.15 -4.04 -5.85
N ALA A 24 -3.03 -5.04 -4.97
CA ALA A 24 -3.63 -6.36 -5.20
C ALA A 24 -5.16 -6.30 -5.28
N CYS A 25 -5.82 -5.47 -4.47
CA CYS A 25 -7.26 -5.23 -4.58
C CYS A 25 -7.68 -4.66 -5.95
N TRP A 26 -6.79 -3.93 -6.62
CA TRP A 26 -7.11 -3.21 -7.85
C TRP A 26 -6.65 -3.94 -9.13
N ASP A 27 -5.45 -4.52 -9.15
CA ASP A 27 -4.93 -5.23 -10.31
C ASP A 27 -5.53 -6.64 -10.40
N MET A 28 -6.46 -6.83 -11.33
CA MET A 28 -7.10 -8.14 -11.58
C MET A 28 -6.11 -9.24 -12.00
N ASN A 29 -4.89 -8.89 -12.39
CA ASN A 29 -3.84 -9.86 -12.73
C ASN A 29 -2.93 -10.19 -11.54
N ASP A 30 -3.11 -9.54 -10.39
CA ASP A 30 -2.39 -9.88 -9.18
C ASP A 30 -2.80 -11.30 -8.71
N PRO A 31 -1.86 -12.20 -8.38
CA PRO A 31 -2.18 -13.55 -7.94
C PRO A 31 -3.11 -13.61 -6.72
N PHE A 32 -3.06 -12.59 -5.86
CA PHE A 32 -3.85 -12.50 -4.64
C PHE A 32 -5.07 -11.59 -4.78
N HIS A 33 -5.40 -11.13 -5.99
CA HIS A 33 -6.49 -10.19 -6.23
C HIS A 33 -7.81 -10.63 -5.58
N HIS A 34 -8.23 -11.86 -5.84
CA HIS A 34 -9.49 -12.39 -5.31
C HIS A 34 -9.51 -12.48 -3.79
N GLU A 35 -8.40 -12.90 -3.17
CA GLU A 35 -8.28 -12.97 -1.70
C GLU A 35 -8.29 -11.57 -1.08
N CYS A 36 -7.58 -10.61 -1.69
CA CYS A 36 -7.53 -9.24 -1.20
C CYS A 36 -8.88 -8.53 -1.30
N VAL A 37 -9.59 -8.69 -2.43
CA VAL A 37 -10.94 -8.14 -2.61
C VAL A 37 -11.91 -8.77 -1.60
N ALA A 38 -11.87 -10.09 -1.41
CA ALA A 38 -12.72 -10.76 -0.42
C ALA A 38 -12.43 -10.27 1.01
N PHE A 39 -11.16 -10.07 1.35
CA PHE A 39 -10.77 -9.52 2.65
C PHE A 39 -11.23 -8.07 2.82
N SER A 40 -11.09 -7.22 1.80
CA SER A 40 -11.60 -5.84 1.80
C SER A 40 -13.11 -5.79 2.05
N GLU A 41 -13.87 -6.68 1.41
CA GLU A 41 -15.32 -6.77 1.62
C GLU A 41 -15.67 -7.29 3.02
N ARG A 42 -14.87 -8.21 3.58
CA ARG A 42 -15.03 -8.66 4.97
C ARG A 42 -14.80 -7.54 5.96
N LEU A 43 -13.72 -6.77 5.82
CA LEU A 43 -13.43 -5.61 6.67
C LEU A 43 -14.61 -4.63 6.69
N ARG A 44 -15.19 -4.36 5.51
CA ARG A 44 -16.38 -3.51 5.37
C ARG A 44 -17.61 -4.12 6.03
N ALA A 45 -17.87 -5.41 5.83
CA ALA A 45 -19.04 -6.09 6.37
C ALA A 45 -19.01 -6.19 7.91
N GLU A 46 -17.83 -6.37 8.50
CA GLU A 46 -17.62 -6.41 9.95
C GLU A 46 -17.47 -5.02 10.59
N GLY A 47 -17.53 -3.93 9.79
CA GLY A 47 -17.46 -2.57 10.28
C GLY A 47 -16.08 -2.16 10.81
N ILE A 48 -15.01 -2.79 10.31
CA ILE A 48 -13.64 -2.47 10.68
C ILE A 48 -13.25 -1.10 10.15
N ILE A 49 -12.62 -0.29 11.01
CA ILE A 49 -12.11 1.01 10.62
C ILE A 49 -10.83 0.80 9.83
N CYS A 50 -10.87 1.10 8.53
CA CYS A 50 -9.70 0.98 7.66
C CYS A 50 -9.02 2.34 7.52
N VAL A 51 -7.70 2.37 7.63
CA VAL A 51 -6.91 3.61 7.56
C VAL A 51 -5.77 3.48 6.55
N VAL A 52 -5.35 4.61 5.98
CA VAL A 52 -4.23 4.73 5.04
C VAL A 52 -3.46 6.01 5.31
N SER A 53 -2.33 6.23 4.64
CA SER A 53 -1.60 7.51 4.67
C SER A 53 -1.39 8.05 3.26
N ASP A 54 -0.92 9.28 3.15
CA ASP A 54 -0.55 9.90 1.87
C ASP A 54 0.50 9.08 1.10
N PHE A 55 1.34 8.31 1.82
CA PHE A 55 2.29 7.39 1.19
C PHE A 55 1.56 6.32 0.38
N THR A 56 0.43 5.81 0.87
CA THR A 56 -0.37 4.79 0.15
C THR A 56 -0.85 5.34 -1.19
N TYR A 57 -1.37 6.57 -1.22
CA TYR A 57 -1.81 7.22 -2.45
C TYR A 57 -0.66 7.50 -3.41
N ASN A 58 0.45 8.03 -2.90
CA ASN A 58 1.61 8.38 -3.72
C ASN A 58 2.26 7.15 -4.35
N GLU A 59 2.44 6.08 -3.58
CA GLU A 59 3.00 4.83 -4.10
C GLU A 59 2.06 4.14 -5.09
N PHE A 60 0.76 4.14 -4.81
CA PHE A 60 -0.23 3.58 -5.73
C PHE A 60 -0.26 4.35 -7.07
N ALA A 61 -0.25 5.68 -7.02
CA ALA A 61 -0.18 6.53 -8.22
C ALA A 61 1.11 6.27 -9.00
N PHE A 62 2.25 6.19 -8.29
CA PHE A 62 3.53 5.84 -8.90
C PHE A 62 3.50 4.45 -9.54
N HIS A 63 2.87 3.46 -8.90
CA HIS A 63 2.72 2.11 -9.43
C HIS A 63 1.99 2.11 -10.78
N ILE A 64 0.83 2.77 -10.89
CA ILE A 64 0.07 2.87 -12.15
C ILE A 64 0.92 3.49 -13.26
N ILE A 65 1.51 4.66 -12.98
CA ILE A 65 2.33 5.39 -13.95
C ILE A 65 3.53 4.55 -14.38
N HIS A 66 4.24 3.97 -13.42
CA HIS A 66 5.44 3.19 -13.67
C HIS A 66 5.11 1.91 -14.47
N ARG A 67 3.97 1.27 -14.21
CA ARG A 67 3.50 0.10 -14.98
C ARG A 67 3.34 0.42 -16.46
N GLU A 68 2.67 1.51 -16.80
CA GLU A 68 2.47 1.90 -18.21
C GLU A 68 3.78 2.32 -18.89
N LEU A 69 4.62 3.08 -18.18
CA LEU A 69 5.95 3.44 -18.68
C LEU A 69 6.85 2.23 -18.90
N LEU A 70 6.77 1.20 -18.04
CA LEU A 70 7.50 -0.05 -18.20
C LEU A 70 6.99 -0.89 -19.37
N ARG A 71 5.67 -0.96 -19.58
CA ARG A 71 5.08 -1.63 -20.74
C ARG A 71 5.61 -1.03 -22.04
N GLU A 72 5.60 0.29 -22.12
CA GLU A 72 6.08 1.01 -23.30
C GLU A 72 7.61 0.96 -23.44
N SER A 73 8.35 0.98 -22.33
CA SER A 73 9.79 0.76 -22.27
C SER A 73 10.16 -0.59 -22.87
N ARG A 74 9.44 -1.66 -22.51
CA ARG A 74 9.63 -3.01 -23.08
C ARG A 74 9.30 -3.07 -24.57
N ARG A 75 8.27 -2.34 -25.01
CA ARG A 75 7.86 -2.27 -26.43
C ARG A 75 8.90 -1.58 -27.31
N THR A 76 9.53 -0.52 -26.79
CA THR A 76 10.42 0.36 -27.56
C THR A 76 11.92 0.10 -27.32
N GLY A 77 12.26 -0.65 -26.27
CA GLY A 77 13.64 -0.83 -25.80
C GLY A 77 14.23 0.42 -25.12
N GLN A 78 13.45 1.49 -24.94
CA GLN A 78 13.91 2.71 -24.27
C GLN A 78 13.87 2.54 -22.75
N TRP A 79 14.77 3.20 -22.02
CA TRP A 79 14.63 3.33 -20.57
C TRP A 79 13.35 4.10 -20.20
N TRP A 80 12.61 3.68 -19.18
CA TRP A 80 11.28 4.21 -18.85
C TRP A 80 11.25 5.73 -18.62
N ARG A 81 12.33 6.34 -18.09
CA ARG A 81 12.38 7.82 -17.95
C ARG A 81 12.52 8.53 -19.29
N ASN A 82 13.09 7.87 -20.30
CA ASN A 82 13.12 8.41 -21.66
C ASN A 82 11.74 8.30 -22.31
N VAL A 83 10.99 7.23 -22.04
CA VAL A 83 9.58 7.12 -22.45
C VAL A 83 8.78 8.28 -21.86
N LEU A 84 8.90 8.55 -20.56
CA LEU A 84 8.22 9.67 -19.90
C LEU A 84 8.51 11.02 -20.59
N ARG A 85 9.76 11.26 -20.96
CA ARG A 85 10.18 12.51 -21.62
C ARG A 85 9.72 12.62 -23.07
N ASN A 86 9.77 11.52 -23.82
CA ASN A 86 9.57 11.52 -25.27
C ASN A 86 8.15 11.16 -25.69
N GLN A 87 7.39 10.51 -24.82
CA GLN A 87 6.04 10.00 -25.07
C GLN A 87 5.10 10.42 -23.92
N PRO A 88 4.90 11.72 -23.67
CA PRO A 88 4.13 12.21 -22.53
C PRO A 88 2.66 11.75 -22.53
N HIS A 89 2.12 11.38 -23.70
CA HIS A 89 0.77 10.83 -23.81
C HIS A 89 0.57 9.55 -22.99
N ILE A 90 1.61 8.70 -22.83
CA ILE A 90 1.54 7.49 -21.99
C ILE A 90 1.31 7.86 -20.53
N PHE A 91 2.02 8.89 -20.04
CA PHE A 91 1.80 9.42 -18.70
C PHE A 91 0.39 9.99 -18.55
N GLN A 92 -0.08 10.77 -19.53
CA GLN A 92 -1.44 11.35 -19.47
C GLN A 92 -2.52 10.26 -19.46
N THR A 93 -2.35 9.19 -20.24
CA THR A 93 -3.28 8.05 -20.19
C THR A 93 -3.27 7.37 -18.82
N ALA A 94 -2.09 7.16 -18.22
CA ALA A 94 -1.99 6.59 -16.88
C ALA A 94 -2.60 7.51 -15.81
N MET A 95 -2.50 8.84 -15.96
CA MET A 95 -3.11 9.80 -15.03
C MET A 95 -4.63 9.69 -14.97
N ASN A 96 -5.30 9.30 -16.06
CA ASN A 96 -6.74 9.05 -16.03
C ASN A 96 -7.10 7.93 -15.03
N GLU A 97 -6.27 6.89 -14.90
CA GLU A 97 -6.46 5.84 -13.89
C GLU A 97 -6.11 6.35 -12.48
N VAL A 98 -5.02 7.11 -12.35
CA VAL A 98 -4.60 7.72 -11.07
C VAL A 98 -5.66 8.66 -10.49
N GLU A 99 -6.44 9.37 -11.31
CA GLU A 99 -7.48 10.30 -10.83
C GLU A 99 -8.74 9.59 -10.32
N ILE A 100 -9.00 8.36 -10.77
CA ILE A 100 -10.23 7.62 -10.43
C ILE A 100 -10.07 6.84 -9.13
N VAL A 101 -8.92 6.19 -8.93
CA VAL A 101 -8.75 5.22 -7.83
C VAL A 101 -8.73 5.86 -6.43
N PRO A 102 -8.16 7.07 -6.19
CA PRO A 102 -8.23 7.73 -4.90
C PRO A 102 -9.65 7.86 -4.36
N ALA A 103 -10.64 8.13 -5.22
CA ALA A 103 -12.04 8.24 -4.82
C ALA A 103 -12.63 6.92 -4.29
N GLU A 104 -12.17 5.77 -4.79
CA GLU A 104 -12.59 4.46 -4.25
C GLU A 104 -11.91 4.14 -2.92
N LEU A 105 -10.63 4.51 -2.78
CA LEU A 105 -9.88 4.31 -1.55
C LEU A 105 -10.43 5.20 -0.42
N GLU A 106 -10.74 6.48 -0.72
CA GLU A 106 -11.36 7.44 0.19
C GLU A 106 -12.75 6.99 0.68
N ARG A 107 -13.51 6.28 -0.16
CA ARG A 107 -14.81 5.71 0.24
C ARG A 107 -14.68 4.59 1.28
N ARG A 108 -13.51 3.96 1.38
CA ARG A 108 -13.28 2.76 2.18
C ARG A 108 -12.35 2.99 3.37
N THR A 109 -11.65 4.12 3.40
CA THR A 109 -10.55 4.35 4.35
C THR A 109 -10.58 5.76 4.91
N ILE A 110 -9.97 5.93 6.10
CA ILE A 110 -9.69 7.23 6.70
C ILE A 110 -8.20 7.55 6.50
N LEU A 111 -7.92 8.75 6.00
CA LEU A 111 -6.56 9.24 5.82
C LEU A 111 -5.94 9.63 7.17
N LEU A 112 -4.78 9.06 7.48
CA LEU A 112 -3.94 9.43 8.61
C LEU A 112 -2.91 10.48 8.19
N PRO A 113 -2.78 11.59 8.95
CA PRO A 113 -1.75 12.57 8.69
C PRO A 113 -0.37 12.04 9.06
N VAL A 114 0.65 12.45 8.31
CA VAL A 114 2.04 12.18 8.67
C VAL A 114 2.50 13.24 9.68
N THR A 115 2.74 12.82 10.92
CA THR A 115 3.24 13.71 11.98
C THR A 115 4.78 13.74 12.01
N GLU A 116 5.36 14.70 12.72
CA GLU A 116 6.80 14.73 12.99
C GLU A 116 7.26 13.50 13.79
N THR A 117 6.41 13.00 14.70
CA THR A 117 6.68 11.79 15.48
C THR A 117 6.75 10.56 14.58
N ALA A 118 5.78 10.38 13.68
CA ALA A 118 5.79 9.32 12.67
C ALA A 118 7.04 9.42 11.78
N HIS A 119 7.43 10.63 11.38
CA HIS A 119 8.62 10.86 10.57
C HIS A 119 9.89 10.35 11.27
N ASN A 120 10.10 10.73 12.54
CA ASN A 120 11.26 10.28 13.32
C ASN A 120 11.23 8.78 13.61
N LEU A 121 10.03 8.22 13.85
CA LEU A 121 9.84 6.79 14.05
C LEU A 121 10.23 5.99 12.80
N ALA A 122 9.88 6.47 11.59
CA ALA A 122 10.23 5.80 10.35
C ALA A 122 11.75 5.58 10.23
N PHE A 123 12.58 6.61 10.49
CA PHE A 123 14.05 6.43 10.46
C PHE A 123 14.56 5.45 11.52
N THR A 124 13.89 5.38 12.67
CA THR A 124 14.22 4.39 13.71
C THR A 124 13.92 2.98 13.21
N LEU A 125 12.74 2.77 12.61
CA LEU A 125 12.33 1.49 12.05
C LEU A 125 13.23 1.05 10.89
N MET A 126 13.60 1.96 9.98
CA MET A 126 14.56 1.67 8.90
C MET A 126 15.88 1.14 9.46
N ARG A 127 16.42 1.80 10.50
CA ARG A 127 17.70 1.39 11.10
C ARG A 127 17.59 0.08 11.89
N GLN A 128 16.50 -0.11 12.62
CA GLN A 128 16.32 -1.25 13.52
C GLN A 128 15.98 -2.54 12.77
N TYR A 129 15.11 -2.44 11.77
CA TYR A 129 14.54 -3.59 11.06
C TYR A 129 15.03 -3.71 9.61
N ASN A 130 15.92 -2.82 9.16
CA ASN A 130 16.43 -2.75 7.78
C ASN A 130 15.31 -2.57 6.72
N LEU A 131 14.21 -1.93 7.11
CA LEU A 131 13.11 -1.64 6.20
C LEU A 131 13.51 -0.58 5.17
N LEU A 132 12.97 -0.71 3.95
CA LEU A 132 12.99 0.38 2.99
C LEU A 132 12.19 1.56 3.52
N PRO A 133 12.45 2.79 3.02
CA PRO A 133 11.83 3.98 3.56
C PRO A 133 10.31 3.92 3.56
N THR A 134 9.71 3.44 2.49
CA THR A 134 8.26 3.39 2.30
C THR A 134 7.58 2.46 3.30
N ASP A 135 8.11 1.26 3.49
CA ASP A 135 7.58 0.29 4.47
C ASP A 135 7.71 0.82 5.89
N ALA A 136 8.85 1.44 6.20
CA ALA A 136 9.05 2.08 7.50
C ALA A 136 8.08 3.25 7.74
N TYR A 137 7.76 4.06 6.72
CA TYR A 137 6.78 5.14 6.85
C TYR A 137 5.36 4.60 7.06
N HIS A 138 4.96 3.55 6.36
CA HIS A 138 3.66 2.91 6.58
C HIS A 138 3.50 2.44 8.03
N VAL A 139 4.48 1.69 8.51
CA VAL A 139 4.48 1.18 9.90
C VAL A 139 4.52 2.33 10.89
N ALA A 140 5.35 3.35 10.65
CA ALA A 140 5.47 4.49 11.57
C ALA A 140 4.18 5.31 11.66
N VAL A 141 3.50 5.60 10.54
CA VAL A 141 2.24 6.34 10.55
C VAL A 141 1.14 5.55 11.25
N ALA A 142 1.07 4.23 11.00
CA ALA A 142 0.10 3.36 11.68
C ALA A 142 0.32 3.38 13.21
N LEU A 143 1.57 3.15 13.65
CA LEU A 143 1.91 3.10 15.08
C LEU A 143 1.72 4.45 15.78
N ASP A 144 2.07 5.56 15.13
CA ASP A 144 1.86 6.91 15.67
C ASP A 144 0.36 7.21 15.89
N ALA A 145 -0.50 6.69 15.03
CA ALA A 145 -1.95 6.76 15.17
C ALA A 145 -2.53 5.70 16.14
N GLY A 146 -1.70 4.88 16.78
CA GLY A 146 -2.13 3.81 17.69
C GLY A 146 -2.71 2.57 16.99
N VAL A 147 -2.43 2.40 15.69
CA VAL A 147 -2.87 1.25 14.89
C VAL A 147 -1.73 0.25 14.77
N SER A 148 -1.86 -0.90 15.44
CA SER A 148 -0.87 -1.98 15.43
C SER A 148 -1.17 -3.09 14.42
N ALA A 149 -2.31 -3.03 13.73
CA ALA A 149 -2.71 -4.01 12.75
C ALA A 149 -2.56 -3.47 11.33
N LEU A 150 -1.79 -4.17 10.51
CA LEU A 150 -1.50 -3.80 9.12
C LEU A 150 -1.98 -4.91 8.18
N VAL A 151 -2.45 -4.53 7.01
CA VAL A 151 -2.78 -5.42 5.91
C VAL A 151 -1.75 -5.20 4.81
N SER A 152 -0.98 -6.23 4.47
CA SER A 152 0.13 -6.12 3.51
C SER A 152 0.37 -7.46 2.80
N LEU A 153 0.99 -7.41 1.62
CA LEU A 153 1.60 -8.59 0.98
C LEU A 153 3.13 -8.60 1.11
N ASP A 154 3.70 -7.55 1.72
CA ASP A 154 5.13 -7.46 1.96
C ASP A 154 5.52 -8.18 3.26
N GLU A 155 6.33 -9.24 3.13
CA GLU A 155 6.82 -10.03 4.25
C GLU A 155 7.87 -9.30 5.08
N ASP A 156 8.51 -8.24 4.57
CA ASP A 156 9.50 -7.46 5.31
C ASP A 156 8.89 -6.81 6.56
N LEU A 157 7.58 -6.52 6.54
CA LEU A 157 6.84 -6.01 7.70
C LEU A 157 6.81 -7.03 8.87
N LEU A 158 6.96 -8.33 8.60
CA LEU A 158 6.97 -9.35 9.64
C LEU A 158 8.18 -9.23 10.58
N ALA A 159 9.22 -8.50 10.17
CA ALA A 159 10.38 -8.22 11.01
C ALA A 159 10.09 -7.26 12.17
N VAL A 160 9.02 -6.45 12.10
CA VAL A 160 8.72 -5.41 13.08
C VAL A 160 8.04 -5.98 14.32
N ASP A 161 8.58 -5.72 15.50
CA ASP A 161 7.98 -6.17 16.75
C ASP A 161 6.72 -5.36 17.12
N GLY A 162 5.73 -6.05 17.69
CA GLY A 162 4.55 -5.40 18.28
C GLY A 162 3.44 -5.04 17.30
N ILE A 163 3.52 -5.49 16.05
CA ILE A 163 2.44 -5.36 15.07
C ILE A 163 1.84 -6.71 14.69
N VAL A 164 0.59 -6.67 14.23
CA VAL A 164 -0.12 -7.76 13.56
C VAL A 164 -0.07 -7.47 12.06
N VAL A 165 0.29 -8.46 11.25
CA VAL A 165 0.28 -8.35 9.78
C VAL A 165 -0.69 -9.36 9.20
N TYR A 166 -1.79 -8.86 8.66
CA TYR A 166 -2.76 -9.63 7.88
C TYR A 166 -2.22 -9.81 6.45
N MET A 167 -2.09 -11.06 6.01
CA MET A 167 -1.57 -11.43 4.69
C MET A 167 -2.37 -12.61 4.10
N PRO A 168 -2.38 -12.81 2.77
CA PRO A 168 -2.93 -14.01 2.16
C PRO A 168 -2.10 -15.25 2.51
N THR A 169 -2.64 -16.43 2.20
CA THR A 169 -2.03 -17.73 2.54
C THR A 169 -1.04 -18.21 1.49
#